data_AF-A0A2N7UBT0-F1
#
_entry.id   AF-A0A2N7UBT0-F1
#
_cell.length_a   1.000
_cell.length_b   1.000
_cell.length_c   1.000
_cell.angle_alpha   90.00
_cell.angle_beta   90.00
_cell.angle_gamma   90.00
#
_symmetry.space_group_name_H-M   'P 1'
#
loop_
_entity.id
_entity.type
_entity.pdbx_description
1 polymer ?
#
loop_
_entity_poly.entity_id
_entity_poly.type
_entity_poly.pdbx_seq_one_letter_code
_entity_poly.pdbx_strand_id
1 'polypeptide(L)' 'MAETLGRIGTPQDIADVAVWLCTDEARFITGQSILVDGGFTILGPR' A
#
# COMPACT_ATOMS: atom_id res chain seq x y z
N MET A 1 11.55 13.94 -6.30
CA MET A 1 10.40 13.36 -5.57
C MET A 1 9.75 12.32 -6.49
N ALA A 2 10.45 11.21 -6.68
CA ALA A 2 10.00 10.08 -7.48
C ALA A 2 10.34 8.86 -6.63
N GLU A 3 9.51 8.65 -5.62
CA GLU A 3 9.71 7.59 -4.65
C GLU A 3 8.95 6.34 -5.14
N THR A 4 9.44 5.16 -4.75
CA THR A 4 9.26 3.85 -5.39
C THR A 4 7.87 3.60 -6.01
N LEU A 5 7.85 2.95 -7.19
CA LEU A 5 6.89 3.07 -8.32
C LEU A 5 7.07 4.31 -9.22
N GLY A 6 7.88 5.30 -8.81
CA GLY A 6 8.27 6.41 -9.68
C GLY A 6 7.19 7.47 -9.89
N ARG A 7 6.15 7.43 -9.05
CA ARG A 7 5.05 8.40 -9.01
C ARG A 7 4.60 8.62 -7.57
N ILE A 8 3.99 9.78 -7.32
CA ILE A 8 3.27 10.00 -6.06
C ILE A 8 2.01 9.12 -6.05
N GLY A 9 1.77 8.50 -4.89
CA GLY A 9 0.55 7.74 -4.65
C GLY A 9 -0.69 8.63 -4.71
N THR A 10 -1.82 8.03 -5.06
CA THR A 10 -3.12 8.67 -5.10
C THR A 10 -4.01 8.09 -3.99
N PRO A 11 -5.08 8.79 -3.58
CA PRO A 11 -6.04 8.21 -2.63
C PRO A 11 -6.62 6.85 -3.09
N GLN A 12 -6.71 6.63 -4.41
CA GLN A 12 -7.20 5.38 -4.96
C GLN A 12 -6.29 4.19 -4.65
N ASP A 13 -4.97 4.40 -4.59
CA ASP A 13 -4.01 3.34 -4.26
C ASP A 13 -4.27 2.76 -2.86
N ILE A 14 -4.69 3.60 -1.90
CA ILE A 14 -5.09 3.17 -0.56
C ILE A 14 -6.47 2.51 -0.60
N ALA A 15 -7.43 3.11 -1.32
CA ALA A 15 -8.81 2.64 -1.38
C ALA A 15 -8.89 1.22 -1.96
N ASP A 16 -8.13 0.92 -3.01
CA ASP A 16 -8.12 -0.40 -3.64
C ASP A 16 -7.64 -1.49 -2.66
N VAL A 17 -6.60 -1.21 -1.87
CA VAL A 17 -6.10 -2.13 -0.83
C VAL A 17 -7.12 -2.28 0.30
N ALA A 18 -7.74 -1.17 0.73
CA ALA A 18 -8.76 -1.20 1.79
C ALA A 18 -9.99 -2.03 1.36
N VAL A 19 -10.46 -1.86 0.13
CA VAL A 19 -11.57 -2.66 -0.42
C VAL A 19 -11.17 -4.12 -0.51
N TRP A 20 -9.96 -4.43 -1.01
CA TRP A 20 -9.46 -5.81 -1.05
C TRP A 20 -9.41 -6.46 0.34
N LEU A 21 -9.01 -5.72 1.39
CA LEU A 21 -9.01 -6.23 2.77
C LEU A 21 -10.41 -6.59 3.30
N CYS A 22 -11.48 -6.05 2.71
CA CYS A 22 -12.85 -6.38 3.06
C CYS A 22 -13.43 -7.57 2.28
N THR A 23 -12.63 -8.23 1.43
CA THR A 23 -13.04 -9.39 0.64
C THR A 23 -12.69 -10.73 1.31
N ASP A 24 -13.28 -11.83 0.83
CA ASP A 24 -13.01 -13.18 1.34
C ASP A 24 -11.58 -13.66 1.07
N GLU A 25 -10.91 -13.05 0.10
CA GLU A 25 -9.51 -13.28 -0.26
C GLU A 25 -8.56 -12.88 0.88
N ALA A 26 -8.93 -11.88 1.69
CA ALA A 26 -8.14 -11.40 2.82
C ALA A 26 -8.55 -12.01 4.17
N ARG A 27 -9.47 -12.99 4.21
CA ARG A 27 -10.14 -13.49 5.44
C ARG A 27 -9.23 -13.99 6.57
N PHE A 28 -7.95 -14.27 6.29
CA PHE A 28 -6.99 -14.74 7.29
C PHE A 28 -5.94 -13.68 7.68
N ILE A 29 -6.08 -12.46 7.18
CA ILE A 29 -5.19 -11.33 7.48
C ILE A 29 -5.83 -10.49 8.56
N THR A 30 -5.20 -10.43 9.73
CA THR A 30 -5.62 -9.60 10.86
C THR A 30 -4.42 -9.17 11.71
N GLY A 31 -4.54 -8.04 12.39
CA GLY A 31 -3.49 -7.49 13.27
C GLY A 31 -2.22 -7.04 12.54
N GLN A 32 -2.29 -6.80 11.23
CA GLN A 32 -1.14 -6.39 10.40
C GLN A 32 -1.23 -4.91 10.04
N SER A 33 -0.08 -4.26 9.95
CA SER A 33 0.08 -2.97 9.26
C SER A 33 0.50 -3.24 7.82
N ILE A 34 -0.29 -2.79 6.85
CA ILE A 34 0.01 -2.95 5.43
C ILE A 34 0.46 -1.61 4.87
N LEU A 35 1.72 -1.55 4.42
CA LEU A 35 2.30 -0.36 3.82
C LEU A 35 1.88 -0.26 2.35
N VAL A 36 1.28 0.88 2.01
CA VAL A 36 0.89 1.24 0.64
C VAL A 36 1.54 2.58 0.29
N ASP A 37 2.87 2.57 0.21
CA ASP A 37 3.71 3.77 0.12
C ASP A 37 4.62 3.75 -1.12
N GLY A 38 4.28 2.90 -2.08
CA GLY A 38 5.08 2.68 -3.28
C GLY A 38 6.40 1.96 -3.04
N GLY A 39 6.80 1.67 -1.80
CA GLY A 39 8.10 1.11 -1.43
C GLY A 39 9.08 2.16 -0.87
N PHE A 40 8.57 3.30 -0.39
CA PHE A 40 9.35 4.34 0.26
C PHE A 40 10.01 3.85 1.56
N THR A 41 9.27 3.14 2.41
CA THR A 41 9.75 2.69 3.73
C THR A 41 10.96 1.77 3.66
N ILE A 42 11.08 0.96 2.61
CA ILE A 42 12.19 -0.01 2.46
C ILE A 42 13.41 0.62 1.79
N LEU A 43 13.21 1.41 0.73
CA LEU A 43 14.31 1.91 -0.10
C LEU A 43 14.80 3.30 0.31
N GLY A 44 14.01 4.03 1.10
CA GLY A 44 14.31 5.40 1.50
C GLY A 44 14.42 6.38 0.33
N PRO A 45 14.81 7.64 0.61
CA PRO A 45 15.21 8.56 -0.44
C PRO A 45 16.50 8.05 -1.09
N ARG A 46 16.52 8.04 -2.43
CA ARG A 46 17.74 7.79 -3.21
C ARG A 46 18.60 9.04 -3.28
#